data_AF-B2BDI5-F1
#
_entry.id   AF-B2BDI5-F1
#
_cell.length_a   1.000
_cell.length_b   1.000
_cell.length_c   1.000
_cell.angle_alpha   90.00
_cell.angle_beta   90.00
_cell.angle_gamma   90.00
#
_symmetry.space_group_name_H-M   'P 1'
#
loop_
_entity.id
_entity.type
_entity.pdbx_description
1 polymer ?
#
loop_
_entity_poly.entity_id
_entity_poly.type
_entity_poly.pdbx_seq_one_letter_code
_entity_poly.pdbx_strand_id
1 'polypeptide(L)'
;MDTTIDGFADSYEISSTSFVATDNTDSSIVYLAAEQVLTGPDVSALQLLSNSFESVFDSPDDFYSDAKLVLSDGREVSFHRCVLSARSSFFKSALAAAKKEKDSNNTAAVKLELKEIAKDYEVGFDSVVTVLAYVYSSRVRPPPKGVSECADENCCHVACRPAVDFMLEVLYLAFIFRIPELVTLYQRHLLDVVDKVVIEDTLVILKLANICGKACMKLLDRCKEIIVKSNVDMVSLEKSLPEELVKEIIDRRKELGLEVPKVKKHVWNVHKALDSDDIELVKLLLKEDHTNLDDACALHFAVAYCNVKTATDLLKLDLADVNHRNPRGYTVLHVAAMRKEPQLILSLLEKGASASEATLEGRTALLIAKQATMAVECNNIPEQCKHSLKGRLCVEILEQEDKREPIPRDVPPSFAVAADELKMTLLDLENRVALAQRLFPTEAQAAMEIAEMKGTCEFIVTSLEPDRLTGTKRTSPGVKIAPFRILEEHQSRLKALSKTVELGKRHFPRCSAVLDQIMNCEDLTQLACGEDDTAEKRLQKKQRYMEIQDTLKKAFSEDNLELGNSSLTDSTSSTSKSTGGKRSNRKLSHRRR
;
A
#
# COMPACT_ATOMS: atom_id res chain seq x y z
N MET A 1 29.80 2.75 -29.08
CA MET A 1 29.66 1.52 -29.88
C MET A 1 28.87 0.59 -29.03
N ASP A 2 27.57 0.66 -29.28
CA ASP A 2 26.51 0.13 -28.44
C ASP A 2 26.40 -1.38 -28.59
N THR A 3 26.35 -2.08 -27.47
CA THR A 3 25.93 -3.48 -27.39
C THR A 3 24.73 -3.53 -26.46
N THR A 4 23.57 -3.24 -27.03
CA THR A 4 22.25 -3.60 -26.49
C THR A 4 22.13 -5.12 -26.54
N ILE A 5 22.09 -5.76 -25.37
CA ILE A 5 21.73 -7.16 -25.23
C ILE A 5 20.20 -7.21 -25.28
N ASP A 6 19.68 -7.66 -26.41
CA ASP A 6 18.25 -7.84 -26.64
C ASP A 6 17.64 -8.79 -25.60
N GLY A 7 16.50 -8.36 -25.06
CA GLY A 7 15.71 -9.07 -24.07
C GLY A 7 15.01 -10.30 -24.64
N PHE A 8 14.71 -11.23 -23.73
CA PHE A 8 13.96 -12.47 -23.89
C PHE A 8 12.74 -12.36 -24.83
N ALA A 9 12.90 -12.72 -26.09
CA ALA A 9 11.81 -12.90 -27.04
C ALA A 9 11.74 -14.32 -27.67
N ASP A 10 12.81 -15.10 -27.65
CA ASP A 10 12.87 -16.35 -28.44
C ASP A 10 13.11 -17.61 -27.58
N SER A 11 12.07 -18.14 -26.93
CA SER A 11 12.05 -19.56 -26.51
C SER A 11 10.66 -20.12 -26.15
N TYR A 12 9.57 -19.70 -26.81
CA TYR A 12 8.22 -20.22 -26.55
C TYR A 12 7.65 -21.15 -27.62
N GLU A 13 8.47 -21.69 -28.52
CA GLU A 13 8.04 -22.75 -29.44
C GLU A 13 8.53 -24.11 -28.95
N ILE A 14 7.65 -24.87 -28.31
CA ILE A 14 7.80 -26.33 -28.24
C ILE A 14 7.09 -26.89 -29.46
N SER A 15 7.87 -27.40 -30.41
CA SER A 15 7.34 -28.27 -31.47
C SER A 15 6.77 -29.53 -30.82
N SER A 16 5.46 -29.72 -30.94
CA SER A 16 4.74 -30.91 -30.50
C SER A 16 5.25 -32.16 -31.24
N THR A 17 6.27 -32.82 -30.71
CA THR A 17 6.57 -34.21 -31.10
C THR A 17 5.65 -35.14 -30.33
N SER A 18 4.79 -35.82 -31.08
CA SER A 18 3.85 -36.85 -30.64
C SER A 18 4.51 -37.90 -29.73
N PHE A 19 4.03 -38.00 -28.49
CA PHE A 19 4.40 -39.08 -27.57
C PHE A 19 3.14 -39.89 -27.22
N VAL A 20 3.04 -41.10 -27.77
CA VAL A 20 1.97 -42.06 -27.45
C VAL A 20 2.51 -42.97 -26.34
N ALA A 21 1.95 -42.87 -25.14
CA ALA A 21 2.14 -43.85 -24.08
C ALA A 21 0.97 -44.84 -24.10
N THR A 22 1.25 -46.10 -24.43
CA THR A 22 0.31 -47.21 -24.30
C THR A 22 0.24 -47.67 -22.85
N ASP A 23 -0.96 -47.67 -22.26
CA ASP A 23 -1.28 -48.62 -21.19
C ASP A 23 -2.73 -49.09 -21.36
N ASN A 24 -2.88 -50.41 -21.51
CA ASN A 24 -4.14 -51.11 -21.71
C ASN A 24 -4.87 -51.26 -20.36
N THR A 25 -6.17 -50.95 -20.32
CA THR A 25 -7.15 -51.75 -19.56
C THR A 25 -8.58 -51.39 -19.98
N ASP A 26 -9.28 -52.44 -20.39
CA ASP A 26 -10.68 -52.60 -20.82
C ASP A 26 -11.69 -51.47 -20.54
N SER A 27 -12.07 -50.77 -21.61
CA SER A 27 -13.43 -50.30 -21.82
C SER A 27 -13.67 -50.09 -23.31
N SER A 28 -14.66 -50.79 -23.87
CA SER A 28 -15.00 -50.81 -25.29
C SER A 28 -15.46 -49.44 -25.79
N ILE A 29 -14.50 -48.59 -26.16
CA ILE A 29 -14.71 -47.48 -27.09
C ILE A 29 -14.10 -47.94 -28.42
N VAL A 30 -14.93 -48.04 -29.45
CA VAL A 30 -14.47 -48.25 -30.82
C VAL A 30 -13.63 -47.02 -31.19
N TYR A 31 -12.30 -47.16 -31.10
CA TYR A 31 -11.38 -46.25 -31.79
C TYR A 31 -11.61 -46.46 -33.27
N LEU A 32 -12.28 -45.51 -33.92
CA LEU A 32 -12.16 -45.36 -35.37
C LEU A 32 -10.69 -45.04 -35.63
N ALA A 33 -9.97 -46.03 -36.15
CA ALA A 33 -8.68 -45.87 -36.76
C ALA A 33 -8.82 -44.86 -37.91
N ALA A 34 -8.52 -43.60 -37.61
CA ALA A 34 -8.27 -42.58 -38.59
C ALA A 34 -6.93 -41.94 -38.22
N GLU A 35 -5.84 -42.60 -38.59
CA GLU A 35 -4.59 -41.92 -38.90
C GLU A 35 -4.83 -41.06 -40.16
N GLN A 36 -5.66 -40.04 -40.04
CA GLN A 36 -5.64 -38.92 -40.99
C GLN A 36 -4.52 -38.01 -40.53
N VAL A 37 -3.37 -38.13 -41.18
CA VAL A 37 -2.32 -37.13 -41.09
C VAL A 37 -2.94 -35.80 -41.55
N LEU A 38 -3.20 -34.91 -40.59
CA LEU A 38 -3.75 -33.58 -40.87
C LEU A 38 -2.84 -32.87 -41.88
N THR A 39 -3.43 -32.27 -42.90
CA THR A 39 -2.65 -31.52 -43.89
C THR A 39 -2.19 -30.18 -43.28
N GLY A 40 -1.11 -29.58 -43.80
CA GLY A 40 -0.65 -28.26 -43.34
C GLY A 40 -1.75 -27.18 -43.29
N PRO A 41 -2.65 -27.10 -44.29
CA PRO A 41 -3.82 -26.22 -44.25
C PRO A 41 -4.80 -26.53 -43.10
N ASP A 42 -5.05 -27.81 -42.79
CA ASP A 42 -5.96 -28.21 -41.70
C ASP A 42 -5.38 -27.85 -40.34
N VAL A 43 -4.08 -28.03 -40.14
CA VAL A 43 -3.38 -27.61 -38.92
C VAL A 43 -3.47 -26.09 -38.75
N SER A 44 -3.27 -25.34 -39.83
CA SER A 44 -3.36 -23.87 -39.82
C SER A 44 -4.78 -23.39 -39.49
N ALA A 45 -5.81 -24.04 -40.05
CA ALA A 45 -7.20 -23.73 -39.76
C ALA A 45 -7.58 -24.02 -38.30
N LEU A 46 -7.14 -25.16 -37.75
CA LEU A 46 -7.36 -25.51 -36.34
C LEU A 46 -6.63 -24.57 -35.39
N GLN A 47 -5.42 -24.14 -35.74
CA GLN A 47 -4.67 -23.16 -34.96
C GLN A 47 -5.37 -21.79 -34.97
N LEU A 48 -5.89 -21.36 -36.11
CA LEU A 48 -6.66 -20.11 -36.21
C LEU A 48 -7.97 -20.19 -35.39
N LEU A 49 -8.66 -21.33 -35.42
CA LEU A 49 -9.85 -21.56 -34.60
C LEU A 49 -9.53 -21.52 -33.10
N SER A 50 -8.44 -22.17 -32.70
CA SER A 50 -7.96 -22.21 -31.32
C SER A 50 -7.59 -20.80 -30.80
N ASN A 51 -6.85 -20.02 -31.59
CA ASN A 51 -6.54 -18.63 -31.28
C ASN A 51 -7.81 -17.76 -31.20
N SER A 52 -8.79 -18.00 -32.07
CA SER A 52 -10.07 -17.27 -32.05
C SER A 52 -10.89 -17.57 -30.80
N PHE A 53 -10.88 -18.82 -30.32
CA PHE A 53 -11.55 -19.16 -29.06
C PHE A 53 -10.82 -18.61 -27.83
N GLU A 54 -9.48 -18.52 -27.88
CA GLU A 54 -8.68 -17.92 -26.80
C GLU A 54 -9.06 -16.44 -26.55
N SER A 55 -9.48 -15.71 -27.59
CA SER A 55 -9.92 -14.31 -27.50
C SER A 55 -11.11 -14.08 -26.56
N VAL A 56 -11.78 -15.14 -26.09
CA VAL A 56 -12.80 -15.06 -25.01
C VAL A 56 -12.25 -14.41 -23.73
N PHE A 57 -10.94 -14.52 -23.48
CA PHE A 57 -10.31 -13.92 -22.30
C PHE A 57 -10.03 -12.42 -22.45
N ASP A 58 -10.05 -11.90 -23.68
CA ASP A 58 -9.88 -10.48 -23.95
C ASP A 58 -11.24 -9.76 -24.10
N SER A 59 -12.25 -10.38 -24.73
CA SER A 59 -13.61 -9.82 -24.85
C SER A 59 -14.74 -10.84 -24.64
N PRO A 60 -15.04 -11.22 -23.39
CA PRO A 60 -15.94 -12.36 -23.08
C PRO A 60 -17.38 -12.22 -23.59
N ASP A 61 -17.88 -10.99 -23.76
CA ASP A 61 -19.24 -10.71 -24.23
C ASP A 61 -19.45 -11.03 -25.71
N ASP A 62 -18.37 -11.08 -26.50
CA ASP A 62 -18.42 -11.31 -27.95
C ASP A 62 -18.34 -12.80 -28.32
N PHE A 63 -17.96 -13.67 -27.38
CA PHE A 63 -17.56 -15.05 -27.67
C PHE A 63 -18.48 -16.12 -27.07
N TYR A 64 -19.77 -15.84 -26.82
CA TYR A 64 -20.79 -16.85 -26.46
C TYR A 64 -20.40 -17.82 -25.31
N SER A 65 -19.66 -17.33 -24.33
CA SER A 65 -19.25 -18.13 -23.17
C SER A 65 -20.46 -18.66 -22.39
N ASP A 66 -20.40 -19.93 -21.95
CA ASP A 66 -21.54 -20.63 -21.34
C ASP A 66 -21.30 -21.07 -19.88
N ALA A 67 -20.13 -20.72 -19.34
CA ALA A 67 -19.77 -20.88 -17.94
C ALA A 67 -18.80 -19.81 -17.45
N LYS A 68 -18.67 -19.69 -16.12
CA LYS A 68 -17.79 -18.73 -15.45
C LYS A 68 -17.04 -19.38 -14.29
N LEU A 69 -15.80 -18.97 -14.09
CA LEU A 69 -14.97 -19.32 -12.94
C LEU A 69 -14.88 -18.07 -12.05
N VAL A 70 -15.36 -18.17 -10.80
CA VAL A 70 -15.40 -17.07 -9.84
C VAL A 70 -14.17 -17.16 -8.94
N LEU A 71 -13.42 -16.06 -8.84
CA LEU A 71 -12.23 -15.96 -7.99
C LEU A 71 -12.59 -15.49 -6.58
N SER A 72 -11.65 -15.65 -5.64
CA SER A 72 -11.81 -15.25 -4.24
C SER A 72 -12.09 -13.76 -4.03
N ASP A 73 -11.66 -12.91 -4.97
CA ASP A 73 -11.90 -11.46 -4.97
C ASP A 73 -13.23 -11.05 -5.63
N GLY A 74 -14.00 -12.02 -6.13
CA GLY A 74 -15.28 -11.84 -6.81
C GLY A 74 -15.18 -11.55 -8.30
N ARG A 75 -13.97 -11.50 -8.90
CA ARG A 75 -13.82 -11.41 -10.36
C ARG A 75 -14.25 -12.72 -11.02
N GLU A 76 -14.87 -12.62 -12.18
CA GLU A 76 -15.35 -13.77 -12.94
C GLU A 76 -14.55 -13.92 -14.24
N VAL A 77 -14.07 -15.13 -14.54
CA VAL A 77 -13.45 -15.49 -15.82
C VAL A 77 -14.43 -16.34 -16.62
N SER A 78 -14.90 -15.82 -17.75
CA SER A 78 -15.81 -16.54 -18.64
C SER A 78 -15.09 -17.59 -19.48
N PHE A 79 -15.73 -18.73 -19.73
CA PHE A 79 -15.16 -19.81 -20.55
C PHE A 79 -16.23 -20.68 -21.22
N HIS A 80 -15.82 -21.45 -22.24
CA HIS A 80 -16.59 -22.48 -22.91
C HIS A 80 -16.44 -23.85 -22.23
N ARG A 81 -17.55 -24.43 -21.79
CA ARG A 81 -17.57 -25.77 -21.16
C ARG A 81 -17.04 -26.86 -22.09
N CYS A 82 -17.36 -26.79 -23.38
CA CYS A 82 -16.95 -27.79 -24.36
C CYS A 82 -15.43 -27.86 -24.51
N VAL A 83 -14.75 -26.70 -24.57
CA VAL A 83 -13.30 -26.62 -24.72
C VAL A 83 -12.60 -27.15 -23.47
N LEU A 84 -12.92 -26.62 -22.29
CA LEU A 84 -12.25 -27.05 -21.05
C LEU A 84 -12.53 -28.54 -20.73
N SER A 85 -13.75 -29.03 -20.95
CA SER A 85 -14.08 -30.45 -20.71
C SER A 85 -13.38 -31.40 -21.68
N ALA A 86 -13.12 -30.96 -22.91
CA ALA A 86 -12.40 -31.77 -23.89
C ALA A 86 -10.90 -31.86 -23.58
N ARG A 87 -10.33 -30.80 -23.01
CA ARG A 87 -8.88 -30.65 -22.82
C ARG A 87 -8.41 -30.95 -21.39
N SER A 88 -9.31 -31.03 -20.42
CA SER A 88 -8.99 -31.36 -19.03
C SER A 88 -10.03 -32.30 -18.40
N SER A 89 -9.53 -33.43 -17.89
CA SER A 89 -10.34 -34.41 -17.15
C SER A 89 -10.92 -33.83 -15.85
N PHE A 90 -10.21 -32.88 -15.24
CA PHE A 90 -10.68 -32.14 -14.08
C PHE A 90 -11.94 -31.34 -14.42
N PHE A 91 -11.87 -30.47 -15.43
CA PHE A 91 -13.01 -29.62 -15.80
C PHE A 91 -14.20 -30.45 -16.28
N LYS A 92 -13.98 -31.54 -17.01
CA LYS A 92 -15.04 -32.48 -17.40
C LYS A 92 -15.79 -33.02 -16.17
N SER A 93 -15.06 -33.40 -15.13
CA SER A 93 -15.64 -33.96 -13.89
C SER A 93 -16.31 -32.87 -13.04
N ALA A 94 -15.66 -31.71 -12.88
CA ALA A 94 -16.16 -30.59 -12.11
C ALA A 94 -17.46 -30.02 -12.69
N LEU A 95 -17.52 -29.82 -14.02
CA LEU A 95 -18.72 -29.33 -14.70
C LEU A 95 -19.87 -30.34 -14.68
N ALA A 96 -19.56 -31.64 -14.74
CA ALA A 96 -20.56 -32.69 -14.59
C ALA A 96 -21.16 -32.73 -13.17
N ALA A 97 -20.33 -32.50 -12.14
CA ALA A 97 -20.79 -32.39 -10.75
C ALA A 97 -21.67 -31.14 -10.55
N ALA A 98 -21.21 -29.97 -11.02
CA ALA A 98 -21.95 -28.71 -10.92
C ALA A 98 -23.31 -28.75 -11.62
N LYS A 99 -23.47 -29.58 -12.67
CA LYS A 99 -24.77 -29.78 -13.34
C LYS A 99 -25.76 -30.54 -12.46
N LYS A 100 -25.33 -31.55 -11.71
CA LYS A 100 -26.21 -32.36 -10.84
C LYS A 100 -26.84 -31.55 -9.70
N GLU A 101 -26.16 -30.50 -9.25
CA GLU A 101 -26.67 -29.60 -8.20
C GLU A 101 -27.68 -28.57 -8.74
N LYS A 102 -27.65 -28.28 -10.05
CA LYS A 102 -28.46 -27.25 -10.71
C LYS A 102 -29.82 -27.69 -11.24
N ASP A 103 -30.15 -28.99 -11.22
CA ASP A 103 -31.44 -29.51 -11.71
C ASP A 103 -32.68 -29.03 -10.90
N SER A 104 -32.51 -28.07 -9.97
CA SER A 104 -33.59 -27.45 -9.18
C SER A 104 -33.89 -25.97 -9.49
N ASN A 105 -33.06 -25.22 -10.23
CA ASN A 105 -33.34 -23.80 -10.53
C ASN A 105 -32.73 -23.32 -11.87
N ASN A 106 -33.62 -22.83 -12.76
CA ASN A 106 -33.48 -22.08 -14.02
C ASN A 106 -32.08 -21.74 -14.61
N THR A 107 -31.99 -21.90 -15.94
CA THR A 107 -31.25 -21.19 -17.05
C THR A 107 -30.00 -20.31 -16.82
N ALA A 108 -29.44 -20.19 -15.63
CA ALA A 108 -28.24 -19.40 -15.36
C ALA A 108 -26.97 -20.13 -15.83
N ALA A 109 -26.01 -19.38 -16.38
CA ALA A 109 -24.66 -19.87 -16.76
C ALA A 109 -24.01 -20.66 -15.61
N VAL A 110 -23.31 -21.76 -15.92
CA VAL A 110 -22.64 -22.61 -14.91
C VAL A 110 -21.52 -21.82 -14.25
N LYS A 111 -21.51 -21.76 -12.91
CA LYS A 111 -20.45 -21.09 -12.14
C LYS A 111 -19.64 -22.14 -11.38
N LEU A 112 -18.32 -22.01 -11.43
CA LEU A 112 -17.39 -22.77 -10.60
C LEU A 112 -16.69 -21.81 -9.64
N GLU A 113 -16.61 -22.15 -8.37
CA GLU A 113 -15.96 -21.33 -7.34
C GLU A 113 -14.49 -21.77 -7.18
N LEU A 114 -13.55 -20.92 -7.60
CA LEU A 114 -12.12 -21.25 -7.53
C LEU A 114 -11.64 -21.41 -6.08
N LYS A 115 -12.23 -20.68 -5.13
CA LYS A 115 -11.92 -20.81 -3.70
C LYS A 115 -12.21 -22.21 -3.15
N GLU A 116 -13.17 -22.92 -3.72
CA GLU A 116 -13.48 -24.30 -3.36
C GLU A 116 -12.55 -25.31 -4.04
N ILE A 117 -12.00 -24.94 -5.20
CA ILE A 117 -11.11 -25.78 -6.01
C ILE A 117 -9.65 -25.65 -5.55
N ALA A 118 -9.21 -24.43 -5.24
CA ALA A 118 -7.84 -24.05 -4.92
C ALA A 118 -7.74 -23.58 -3.44
N LYS A 119 -7.82 -24.53 -2.50
CA LYS A 119 -7.87 -24.22 -1.06
C LYS A 119 -6.50 -23.97 -0.41
N ASP A 120 -5.45 -24.54 -0.97
CA ASP A 120 -4.15 -24.62 -0.31
C ASP A 120 -3.20 -23.46 -0.65
N TYR A 121 -3.53 -22.68 -1.69
CA TYR A 121 -2.71 -21.58 -2.18
C TYR A 121 -3.57 -20.50 -2.86
N GLU A 122 -3.26 -19.23 -2.58
CA GLU A 122 -3.94 -18.08 -3.17
C GLU A 122 -3.41 -17.81 -4.59
N VAL A 123 -4.29 -17.47 -5.52
CA VAL A 123 -3.97 -17.33 -6.95
C VAL A 123 -4.53 -16.04 -7.53
N GLY A 124 -3.72 -15.36 -8.31
CA GLY A 124 -4.08 -14.16 -9.04
C GLY A 124 -4.89 -14.44 -10.30
N PHE A 125 -5.63 -13.43 -10.75
CA PHE A 125 -6.47 -13.48 -11.94
C PHE A 125 -5.68 -13.72 -13.22
N ASP A 126 -4.55 -13.01 -13.40
CA ASP A 126 -3.72 -13.14 -14.59
C ASP A 126 -3.12 -14.55 -14.73
N SER A 127 -2.78 -15.20 -13.60
CA SER A 127 -2.33 -16.59 -13.57
C SER A 127 -3.45 -17.56 -13.96
N VAL A 128 -4.68 -17.33 -13.50
CA VAL A 128 -5.87 -18.11 -13.91
C VAL A 128 -6.10 -17.98 -15.42
N VAL A 129 -6.11 -16.75 -15.94
CA VAL A 129 -6.27 -16.49 -17.38
C VAL A 129 -5.16 -17.16 -18.17
N THR A 130 -3.91 -17.10 -17.71
CA THR A 130 -2.76 -17.74 -18.39
C THR A 130 -2.93 -19.25 -18.53
N VAL A 131 -3.36 -19.93 -17.46
CA VAL A 131 -3.58 -21.38 -17.50
C VAL A 131 -4.78 -21.74 -18.38
N LEU A 132 -5.88 -20.98 -18.29
CA LEU A 132 -7.05 -21.24 -19.13
C LEU A 132 -6.75 -20.95 -20.61
N ALA A 133 -6.02 -19.89 -20.92
CA ALA A 133 -5.54 -19.59 -22.27
C ALA A 133 -4.67 -20.73 -22.82
N TYR A 134 -3.78 -21.29 -22.00
CA TYR A 134 -3.00 -22.47 -22.38
C TYR A 134 -3.89 -23.68 -22.72
N VAL A 135 -5.00 -23.91 -22.02
CA VAL A 135 -5.93 -25.00 -22.35
C VAL A 135 -6.56 -24.81 -23.74
N TYR A 136 -6.78 -23.56 -24.14
CA TYR A 136 -7.36 -23.20 -25.44
C TYR A 136 -6.34 -23.29 -26.57
N SER A 137 -5.16 -22.69 -26.40
CA SER A 137 -4.17 -22.49 -27.46
C SER A 137 -3.00 -23.46 -27.43
N SER A 138 -2.82 -24.19 -26.33
CA SER A 138 -1.63 -25.01 -26.03
C SER A 138 -0.33 -24.21 -26.05
N ARG A 139 -0.43 -22.88 -25.92
CA ARG A 139 0.69 -21.94 -25.90
C ARG A 139 0.62 -21.15 -24.61
N VAL A 140 1.78 -20.92 -23.99
CA VAL A 140 1.85 -20.08 -22.80
C VAL A 140 1.85 -18.64 -23.27
N ARG A 141 0.80 -17.89 -22.93
CA ARG A 141 0.73 -16.45 -23.18
C ARG A 141 1.80 -15.75 -22.32
N PRO A 142 2.54 -14.76 -22.85
CA PRO A 142 3.39 -13.94 -22.00
C PRO A 142 2.51 -13.22 -20.96
N PRO A 143 2.96 -13.11 -19.70
CA PRO A 143 2.21 -12.39 -18.69
C PRO A 143 1.98 -10.93 -19.13
N PRO A 144 0.85 -10.30 -18.73
CA PRO A 144 0.65 -8.87 -18.98
C PRO A 144 1.81 -8.05 -18.39
N LYS A 145 2.12 -6.93 -19.05
CA LYS A 145 3.21 -6.04 -18.63
C LYS A 145 3.04 -5.61 -17.17
N GLY A 146 4.10 -5.71 -16.37
CA GLY A 146 4.09 -5.33 -14.96
C GLY A 146 3.46 -6.34 -13.98
N VAL A 147 2.94 -7.49 -14.43
CA VAL A 147 2.38 -8.53 -13.55
C VAL A 147 3.47 -9.43 -12.96
N SER A 148 4.44 -9.82 -13.79
CA SER A 148 5.59 -10.63 -13.37
C SER A 148 6.86 -9.81 -13.13
N GLU A 149 6.79 -8.50 -13.30
CA GLU A 149 7.89 -7.56 -13.10
C GLU A 149 7.69 -6.82 -11.78
N CYS A 150 8.77 -6.58 -11.05
CA CYS A 150 8.71 -5.81 -9.81
C CYS A 150 8.89 -4.30 -10.06
N ALA A 151 8.56 -3.48 -9.07
CA ALA A 151 8.64 -2.01 -9.17
C ALA A 151 10.09 -1.46 -9.15
N ASP A 152 11.11 -2.31 -9.04
CA ASP A 152 12.52 -1.91 -9.09
C ASP A 152 13.01 -1.85 -10.55
N GLU A 153 13.25 -0.64 -11.05
CA GLU A 153 13.71 -0.38 -12.43
C GLU A 153 15.07 -1.01 -12.75
N ASN A 154 15.90 -1.28 -11.73
CA ASN A 154 17.22 -1.88 -11.91
C ASN A 154 17.18 -3.42 -11.84
N CYS A 155 16.03 -4.01 -11.59
CA CYS A 155 15.89 -5.46 -11.48
C CYS A 155 15.88 -6.12 -12.86
N CYS A 156 16.57 -7.26 -13.00
CA CYS A 156 16.52 -8.07 -14.22
C CYS A 156 15.23 -8.91 -14.35
N HIS A 157 14.35 -8.86 -13.35
CA HIS A 157 13.07 -9.57 -13.25
C HIS A 157 13.11 -11.10 -13.42
N VAL A 158 14.29 -11.73 -13.46
CA VAL A 158 14.43 -13.20 -13.63
C VAL A 158 13.95 -13.98 -12.39
N ALA A 159 14.28 -13.48 -11.20
CA ALA A 159 14.05 -14.16 -9.92
C ALA A 159 13.46 -13.21 -8.86
N CYS A 160 12.79 -12.15 -9.30
CA CYS A 160 12.10 -11.22 -8.40
C CYS A 160 10.80 -11.85 -7.86
N ARG A 161 10.31 -11.34 -6.73
CA ARG A 161 9.16 -11.92 -6.04
C ARG A 161 7.90 -12.01 -6.92
N PRO A 162 7.48 -10.97 -7.68
CA PRO A 162 6.37 -11.08 -8.64
C PRO A 162 6.55 -12.18 -9.70
N ALA A 163 7.76 -12.35 -10.24
CA ALA A 163 8.04 -13.39 -11.22
C ALA A 163 7.88 -14.79 -10.59
N VAL A 164 8.44 -14.99 -9.38
CA VAL A 164 8.34 -16.24 -8.64
C VAL A 164 6.89 -16.55 -8.27
N ASP A 165 6.15 -15.56 -7.74
CA ASP A 165 4.74 -15.72 -7.38
C ASP A 165 3.89 -16.10 -8.59
N PHE A 166 4.07 -15.42 -9.73
CA PHE A 166 3.37 -15.77 -10.97
C PHE A 166 3.68 -17.20 -11.44
N MET A 167 4.95 -17.61 -11.42
CA MET A 167 5.34 -18.98 -11.79
C MET A 167 4.74 -20.04 -10.86
N LEU A 168 4.71 -19.75 -9.56
CA LEU A 168 4.13 -20.63 -8.54
C LEU A 168 2.62 -20.77 -8.71
N GLU A 169 1.90 -19.66 -8.92
CA GLU A 169 0.46 -19.67 -9.15
C GLU A 169 0.09 -20.49 -10.39
N VAL A 170 0.81 -20.31 -11.50
CA VAL A 170 0.60 -21.08 -12.73
C VAL A 170 0.89 -22.56 -12.52
N LEU A 171 1.99 -22.90 -11.84
CA LEU A 171 2.34 -24.29 -11.50
C LEU A 171 1.24 -24.96 -10.66
N TYR A 172 0.75 -24.28 -9.63
CA TYR A 172 -0.28 -24.80 -8.75
C TYR A 172 -1.62 -24.99 -9.47
N LEU A 173 -2.05 -24.01 -10.26
CA LEU A 173 -3.25 -24.11 -11.08
C LEU A 173 -3.15 -25.25 -12.10
N ALA A 174 -2.01 -25.40 -12.76
CA ALA A 174 -1.75 -26.51 -13.68
C ALA A 174 -1.86 -27.88 -12.97
N PHE A 175 -1.35 -27.97 -11.74
CA PHE A 175 -1.48 -29.18 -10.92
C PHE A 175 -2.94 -29.48 -10.57
N ILE A 176 -3.69 -28.49 -10.08
CA ILE A 176 -5.10 -28.64 -9.70
C ILE A 176 -5.98 -29.00 -10.90
N PHE A 177 -5.77 -28.33 -12.05
CA PHE A 177 -6.51 -28.61 -13.29
C PHE A 177 -6.02 -29.85 -14.04
N ARG A 178 -5.03 -30.56 -13.51
CA ARG A 178 -4.44 -31.79 -14.05
C ARG A 178 -3.88 -31.62 -15.47
N ILE A 179 -3.03 -30.61 -15.65
CA ILE A 179 -2.34 -30.28 -16.91
C ILE A 179 -0.83 -30.57 -16.73
N PRO A 180 -0.39 -31.84 -16.91
CA PRO A 180 0.96 -32.26 -16.54
C PRO A 180 2.08 -31.61 -17.37
N GLU A 181 1.80 -31.23 -18.61
CA GLU A 181 2.76 -30.56 -19.50
C GLU A 181 3.15 -29.20 -18.93
N LEU A 182 2.15 -28.44 -18.46
CA LEU A 182 2.35 -27.11 -17.89
C LEU A 182 3.02 -27.18 -16.52
N VAL A 183 2.69 -28.21 -15.71
CA VAL A 183 3.40 -28.50 -14.45
C VAL A 183 4.90 -28.73 -14.71
N THR A 184 5.22 -29.57 -15.69
CA THR A 184 6.61 -29.92 -16.04
C THR A 184 7.38 -28.69 -16.53
N LEU A 185 6.73 -27.84 -17.33
CA LEU A 185 7.32 -26.61 -17.86
C LEU A 185 7.70 -25.64 -16.74
N TYR A 186 6.74 -25.31 -15.87
CA TYR A 186 6.96 -24.33 -14.79
C TYR A 186 7.84 -24.88 -13.67
N GLN A 187 7.82 -26.19 -13.43
CA GLN A 187 8.80 -26.82 -12.54
C GLN A 187 10.24 -26.62 -13.06
N ARG A 188 10.46 -26.72 -14.38
CA ARG A 188 11.77 -26.47 -14.98
C ARG A 188 12.18 -25.00 -14.83
N HIS A 189 11.28 -24.07 -15.14
CA HIS A 189 11.55 -22.65 -14.98
C HIS A 189 11.91 -22.28 -13.53
N LEU A 190 11.19 -22.85 -12.55
CA LEU A 190 11.49 -22.64 -11.13
C LEU A 190 12.85 -23.22 -10.74
N LEU A 191 13.22 -24.40 -11.27
CA LEU A 191 14.55 -24.98 -11.05
C LEU A 191 15.68 -24.09 -11.60
N ASP A 192 15.46 -23.39 -12.72
CA ASP A 192 16.46 -22.52 -13.34
C ASP A 192 16.71 -21.22 -12.54
N VAL A 193 15.78 -20.84 -11.66
CA VAL A 193 15.85 -19.61 -10.87
C VAL A 193 16.00 -19.83 -9.37
N VAL A 194 15.72 -21.02 -8.84
CA VAL A 194 15.67 -21.29 -7.39
C VAL A 194 16.98 -20.97 -6.65
N ASP A 195 18.13 -21.09 -7.32
CA ASP A 195 19.43 -20.77 -6.73
C ASP A 195 19.70 -19.25 -6.66
N LYS A 196 18.89 -18.44 -7.36
CA LYS A 196 19.03 -16.97 -7.45
C LYS A 196 18.00 -16.23 -6.59
N VAL A 197 16.95 -16.91 -6.13
CA VAL A 197 15.94 -16.29 -5.27
C VAL A 197 16.46 -16.14 -3.85
N VAL A 198 15.85 -15.22 -3.12
CA VAL A 198 16.13 -15.07 -1.68
C VAL A 198 15.59 -16.27 -0.91
N ILE A 199 16.14 -16.49 0.28
CA ILE A 199 15.83 -17.68 1.08
C ILE A 199 14.34 -17.72 1.49
N GLU A 200 13.75 -16.55 1.75
CA GLU A 200 12.31 -16.40 2.03
C GLU A 200 11.45 -16.92 0.88
N ASP A 201 11.84 -16.63 -0.36
CA ASP A 201 11.12 -17.10 -1.56
C ASP A 201 11.31 -18.60 -1.77
N THR A 202 12.50 -19.13 -1.45
CA THR A 202 12.76 -20.57 -1.48
C THR A 202 11.83 -21.35 -0.55
N LEU A 203 11.49 -20.80 0.64
CA LEU A 203 10.53 -21.41 1.57
C LEU A 203 9.13 -21.49 0.94
N VAL A 204 8.71 -20.45 0.23
CA VAL A 204 7.40 -20.43 -0.45
C VAL A 204 7.38 -21.44 -1.60
N ILE A 205 8.46 -21.51 -2.40
CA ILE A 205 8.61 -22.52 -3.46
C ILE A 205 8.57 -23.93 -2.86
N LEU A 206 9.28 -24.18 -1.75
CA LEU A 206 9.27 -25.48 -1.08
C LEU A 206 7.86 -25.87 -0.61
N LYS A 207 7.14 -24.95 0.03
CA LYS A 207 5.78 -25.18 0.52
C LYS A 207 4.86 -25.63 -0.61
N LEU A 208 4.89 -24.93 -1.75
CA LEU A 208 4.05 -25.26 -2.90
C LEU A 208 4.49 -26.56 -3.58
N ALA A 209 5.80 -26.78 -3.74
CA ALA A 209 6.32 -28.05 -4.27
C ALA A 209 5.86 -29.25 -3.42
N ASN A 210 5.74 -29.07 -2.10
CA ASN A 210 5.20 -30.08 -1.19
C ASN A 210 3.70 -30.34 -1.42
N ILE A 211 2.90 -29.30 -1.64
CA ILE A 211 1.47 -29.43 -1.98
C ILE A 211 1.31 -30.23 -3.29
N CYS A 212 2.14 -29.94 -4.30
CA CYS A 212 2.12 -30.67 -5.58
C CYS A 212 2.72 -32.09 -5.48
N GLY A 213 3.42 -32.40 -4.39
CA GLY A 213 3.96 -33.73 -4.06
C GLY A 213 4.79 -34.34 -5.18
N LYS A 214 4.40 -35.54 -5.63
CA LYS A 214 5.15 -36.32 -6.63
C LYS A 214 5.37 -35.59 -7.95
N ALA A 215 4.45 -34.69 -8.32
CA ALA A 215 4.56 -33.94 -9.57
C ALA A 215 5.75 -32.97 -9.57
N CYS A 216 6.19 -32.49 -8.40
CA CYS A 216 7.26 -31.51 -8.24
C CYS A 216 8.50 -32.03 -7.49
N MET A 217 8.69 -33.35 -7.42
CA MET A 217 9.78 -34.01 -6.66
C MET A 217 11.15 -33.36 -6.85
N LYS A 218 11.58 -33.13 -8.10
CA LYS A 218 12.92 -32.55 -8.36
C LYS A 218 13.07 -31.14 -7.77
N LEU A 219 12.00 -30.34 -7.83
CA LEU A 219 12.00 -28.99 -7.28
C LEU A 219 11.96 -29.03 -5.75
N LEU A 220 11.14 -29.94 -5.19
CA LEU A 220 11.08 -30.21 -3.76
C LEU A 220 12.45 -30.58 -3.19
N ASP A 221 13.14 -31.54 -3.82
CA ASP A 221 14.46 -32.00 -3.38
C ASP A 221 15.50 -30.88 -3.44
N ARG A 222 15.52 -30.11 -4.54
CA ARG A 222 16.44 -28.98 -4.69
C ARG A 222 16.19 -27.90 -3.63
N CYS A 223 14.95 -27.52 -3.39
CA CYS A 223 14.61 -26.55 -2.34
C CYS A 223 15.01 -27.05 -0.95
N LYS A 224 14.80 -28.35 -0.66
CA LYS A 224 15.24 -28.96 0.61
C LYS A 224 16.75 -28.83 0.79
N GLU A 225 17.54 -29.11 -0.24
CA GLU A 225 19.00 -28.98 -0.17
C GLU A 225 19.45 -27.54 0.16
N ILE A 226 18.83 -26.54 -0.48
CA ILE A 226 19.12 -25.12 -0.25
C ILE A 226 18.77 -24.74 1.20
N ILE A 227 17.58 -25.13 1.67
CA ILE A 227 17.09 -24.79 3.01
C ILE A 227 17.88 -25.51 4.10
N VAL A 228 18.27 -26.77 3.90
CA VAL A 228 19.12 -27.50 4.86
C VAL A 228 20.44 -26.76 5.08
N LYS A 229 21.05 -26.21 4.02
CA LYS A 229 22.33 -25.47 4.09
C LYS A 229 22.20 -24.00 4.51
N SER A 230 20.98 -23.47 4.60
CA SER A 230 20.75 -22.07 4.95
C SER A 230 20.72 -21.83 6.46
N ASN A 231 20.77 -20.55 6.86
CA ASN A 231 20.68 -20.11 8.25
C ASN A 231 19.24 -19.81 8.71
N VAL A 232 18.22 -20.37 8.05
CA VAL A 232 16.82 -20.19 8.46
C VAL A 232 16.61 -20.79 9.84
N ASP A 233 16.08 -19.98 10.75
CA ASP A 233 15.83 -20.35 12.14
C ASP A 233 14.64 -21.33 12.28
N MET A 234 14.56 -21.98 13.44
CA MET A 234 13.52 -22.96 13.73
C MET A 234 12.11 -22.38 13.61
N VAL A 235 11.91 -21.17 14.10
CA VAL A 235 10.59 -20.53 14.18
C VAL A 235 10.08 -20.23 12.77
N SER A 236 10.95 -19.71 11.91
CA SER A 236 10.63 -19.51 10.49
C SER A 236 10.25 -20.81 9.78
N LEU A 237 10.96 -21.92 10.04
CA LEU A 237 10.62 -23.21 9.44
C LEU A 237 9.25 -23.71 9.90
N GLU A 238 8.98 -23.70 11.20
CA GLU A 238 7.71 -24.16 11.78
C GLU A 238 6.51 -23.33 11.32
N LYS A 239 6.71 -22.03 11.08
CA LYS A 239 5.65 -21.13 10.58
C LYS A 239 5.38 -21.29 9.09
N SER A 240 6.39 -21.61 8.30
CA SER A 240 6.28 -21.67 6.84
C SER A 240 5.94 -23.05 6.30
N LEU A 241 6.32 -24.13 7.00
CA LEU A 241 6.30 -25.50 6.47
C LEU A 241 5.53 -26.47 7.37
N PRO A 242 4.97 -27.57 6.81
CA PRO A 242 4.37 -28.66 7.58
C PRO A 242 5.37 -29.35 8.52
N GLU A 243 4.90 -29.82 9.68
CA GLU A 243 5.72 -30.44 10.74
C GLU A 243 6.62 -31.58 10.24
N GLU A 244 6.10 -32.43 9.33
CA GLU A 244 6.86 -33.56 8.77
C GLU A 244 8.10 -33.09 7.99
N LEU A 245 7.95 -32.03 7.18
CA LEU A 245 9.05 -31.44 6.42
C LEU A 245 10.05 -30.74 7.33
N VAL A 246 9.56 -30.02 8.34
CA VAL A 246 10.41 -29.34 9.32
C VAL A 246 11.29 -30.36 10.03
N LYS A 247 10.71 -31.47 10.48
CA LYS A 247 11.45 -32.56 11.11
C LYS A 247 12.52 -33.14 10.19
N GLU A 248 12.19 -33.42 8.93
CA GLU A 248 13.15 -33.93 7.95
C GLU A 248 14.34 -32.96 7.75
N ILE A 249 14.06 -31.66 7.61
CA ILE A 249 15.09 -30.63 7.44
C ILE A 249 16.01 -30.57 8.67
N ILE A 250 15.43 -30.61 9.87
CA ILE A 250 16.20 -30.57 11.12
C ILE A 250 17.09 -31.80 11.26
N ASP A 251 16.56 -33.00 10.98
CA ASP A 251 17.33 -34.23 11.11
C ASP A 251 18.49 -34.25 10.10
N ARG A 252 18.28 -33.81 8.85
CA ARG A 252 19.36 -33.62 7.87
C ARG A 252 20.39 -32.57 8.31
N ARG A 253 19.97 -31.47 8.93
CA ARG A 253 20.91 -30.47 9.49
C ARG A 253 21.78 -31.08 10.58
N LYS A 254 21.23 -31.90 11.47
CA LYS A 254 21.99 -32.62 12.50
C LYS A 254 23.01 -33.59 11.89
N GLU A 255 22.60 -34.36 10.88
CA GLU A 255 23.50 -35.28 10.17
C GLU A 255 24.72 -34.57 9.55
N LEU A 256 24.52 -33.34 9.07
CA LEU A 256 25.58 -32.51 8.50
C LEU A 256 26.36 -31.70 9.53
N GLY A 257 26.03 -31.78 10.82
CA GLY A 257 26.64 -30.98 11.88
C GLY A 257 26.29 -29.49 11.82
N LEU A 258 25.23 -29.11 11.10
CA LEU A 258 24.74 -27.74 10.94
C LEU A 258 23.73 -27.37 12.04
N GLU A 259 23.99 -27.75 13.30
CA GLU A 259 23.02 -27.57 14.38
C GLU A 259 22.60 -26.11 14.56
N VAL A 260 21.29 -25.87 14.40
CA VAL A 260 20.68 -24.57 14.71
C VAL A 260 20.62 -24.43 16.24
N PRO A 261 21.01 -23.29 16.81
CA PRO A 261 20.84 -23.04 18.24
C PRO A 261 19.39 -23.30 18.66
N LYS A 262 19.18 -24.21 19.63
CA LYS A 262 17.84 -24.43 20.18
C LYS A 262 17.33 -23.11 20.76
N VAL A 263 16.14 -22.70 20.32
CA VAL A 263 15.47 -21.52 20.88
C VAL A 263 15.33 -21.75 22.37
N LYS A 264 15.79 -20.78 23.18
CA LYS A 264 15.67 -20.85 24.64
C LYS A 264 14.19 -21.00 24.98
N LYS A 265 13.85 -21.89 25.92
CA LYS A 265 12.45 -22.16 26.34
C LYS A 265 11.66 -20.88 26.63
N HIS A 266 12.32 -19.87 27.20
CA HIS A 266 11.68 -18.60 27.48
C HIS A 266 11.34 -17.79 26.22
N VAL A 267 12.25 -17.68 25.25
CA VAL A 267 12.00 -17.00 23.97
C VAL A 267 10.82 -17.65 23.24
N TRP A 268 10.77 -18.98 23.26
CA TRP A 268 9.63 -19.74 22.73
C TRP A 268 8.31 -19.39 23.43
N ASN A 269 8.30 -19.26 24.76
CA ASN A 269 7.10 -18.88 25.51
C ASN A 269 6.62 -17.47 25.13
N VAL A 270 7.55 -16.52 24.92
CA VAL A 270 7.23 -15.17 24.46
C VAL A 270 6.62 -15.18 23.06
N HIS A 271 7.22 -15.92 22.12
CA HIS A 271 6.65 -16.09 20.76
C HIS A 271 5.26 -16.72 20.80
N LYS A 272 5.05 -17.74 21.64
CA LYS A 272 3.74 -18.38 21.80
C LYS A 272 2.68 -17.44 22.39
N ALA A 273 3.06 -16.57 23.33
CA ALA A 273 2.16 -15.55 23.87
C ALA A 273 1.77 -14.53 22.78
N LEU A 274 2.73 -14.10 21.95
CA LEU A 274 2.48 -13.23 20.80
C LEU A 274 1.59 -13.87 19.74
N ASP A 275 1.79 -15.15 19.44
CA ASP A 275 0.91 -15.93 18.54
C ASP A 275 -0.54 -16.00 19.04
N SER A 276 -0.72 -15.95 20.36
CA SER A 276 -2.03 -16.01 21.00
C SER A 276 -2.65 -14.62 21.20
N ASP A 277 -2.01 -13.56 20.67
CA ASP A 277 -2.39 -12.15 20.84
C ASP A 277 -2.47 -11.70 22.33
N ASP A 278 -1.74 -12.35 23.24
CA ASP A 278 -1.75 -12.07 24.69
C ASP A 278 -0.57 -11.19 25.12
N ILE A 279 -0.73 -9.87 24.94
CA ILE A 279 0.28 -8.87 25.31
C ILE A 279 0.50 -8.78 26.84
N GLU A 280 -0.51 -9.09 27.65
CA GLU A 280 -0.36 -9.07 29.11
C GLU A 280 0.49 -10.24 29.61
N LEU A 281 0.33 -11.43 29.01
CA LEU A 281 1.23 -12.55 29.26
C LEU A 281 2.65 -12.23 28.83
N VAL A 282 2.86 -11.56 27.69
CA VAL A 282 4.19 -11.08 27.29
C VAL A 282 4.79 -10.17 28.36
N LYS A 283 4.04 -9.18 28.87
CA LYS A 283 4.50 -8.30 29.95
C LYS A 283 4.84 -9.05 31.24
N LEU A 284 4.08 -10.10 31.57
CA LEU A 284 4.35 -10.94 32.74
C LEU A 284 5.65 -11.73 32.55
N LEU A 285 5.82 -12.37 31.39
CA LEU A 285 7.03 -13.12 31.05
C LEU A 285 8.29 -12.24 31.09
N LEU A 286 8.19 -11.00 30.60
CA LEU A 286 9.30 -10.03 30.67
C LEU A 286 9.63 -9.55 32.10
N LYS A 287 8.70 -9.67 33.05
CA LYS A 287 8.93 -9.31 34.46
C LYS A 287 9.56 -10.45 35.26
N GLU A 288 9.21 -11.69 34.93
CA GLU A 288 9.66 -12.89 35.64
C GLU A 288 11.07 -13.33 35.22
N ASP A 289 11.44 -13.12 33.95
CA ASP A 289 12.72 -13.56 33.39
C ASP A 289 13.63 -12.40 32.94
N HIS A 290 14.94 -12.60 32.96
CA HIS A 290 15.96 -11.59 32.57
C HIS A 290 16.17 -11.43 31.05
N THR A 291 15.22 -11.84 30.20
CA THR A 291 15.31 -11.67 28.75
C THR A 291 14.52 -10.46 28.30
N ASN A 292 15.17 -9.55 27.58
CA ASN A 292 14.50 -8.41 26.97
C ASN A 292 13.79 -8.81 25.65
N LEU A 293 12.96 -7.91 25.10
CA LEU A 293 12.24 -8.16 23.85
C LEU A 293 13.17 -8.35 22.64
N ASP A 294 14.34 -7.72 22.65
CA ASP A 294 15.30 -7.73 21.55
C ASP A 294 16.06 -9.07 21.47
N ASP A 295 16.51 -9.59 22.61
CA ASP A 295 17.11 -10.91 22.79
C ASP A 295 16.17 -12.03 22.35
N ALA A 296 14.87 -11.82 22.51
CA ALA A 296 13.83 -12.71 22.03
C ALA A 296 13.45 -12.46 20.56
N CYS A 297 13.97 -11.41 19.91
CA CYS A 297 13.52 -10.92 18.60
C CYS A 297 11.99 -10.84 18.49
N ALA A 298 11.33 -10.45 19.59
CA ALA A 298 9.89 -10.51 19.76
C ALA A 298 9.15 -9.58 18.78
N LEU A 299 9.73 -8.39 18.51
CA LEU A 299 9.16 -7.45 17.56
C LEU A 299 9.26 -7.96 16.11
N HIS A 300 10.38 -8.59 15.72
CA HIS A 300 10.50 -9.26 14.41
C HIS A 300 9.47 -10.37 14.26
N PHE A 301 9.28 -11.19 15.30
CA PHE A 301 8.29 -12.26 15.30
C PHE A 301 6.86 -11.71 15.14
N ALA A 302 6.50 -10.69 15.92
CA ALA A 302 5.18 -10.08 15.85
C ALA A 302 4.89 -9.47 14.46
N VAL A 303 5.87 -8.77 13.89
CA VAL A 303 5.75 -8.17 12.55
C VAL A 303 5.74 -9.22 11.45
N ALA A 304 6.43 -10.36 11.60
CA ALA A 304 6.44 -11.42 10.60
C ALA A 304 5.15 -12.26 10.61
N TYR A 305 4.64 -12.64 11.79
CA TYR A 305 3.65 -13.72 11.91
C TYR A 305 2.34 -13.34 12.62
N CYS A 306 2.34 -12.31 13.47
CA CYS A 306 1.15 -11.94 14.24
C CYS A 306 0.26 -10.93 13.50
N ASN A 307 -0.89 -10.61 14.07
CA ASN A 307 -1.77 -9.57 13.53
C ASN A 307 -1.14 -8.17 13.63
N VAL A 308 -1.51 -7.26 12.72
CA VAL A 308 -1.03 -5.86 12.72
C VAL A 308 -1.28 -5.21 14.09
N LYS A 309 -2.45 -5.45 14.67
CA LYS A 309 -2.81 -4.94 16.01
C LYS A 309 -1.81 -5.38 17.09
N THR A 310 -1.51 -6.67 17.16
CA THR A 310 -0.59 -7.25 18.15
C THR A 310 0.82 -6.67 18.02
N ALA A 311 1.32 -6.53 16.79
CA ALA A 311 2.60 -5.88 16.53
C ALA A 311 2.59 -4.40 16.94
N THR A 312 1.51 -3.65 16.65
CA THR A 312 1.39 -2.25 17.09
C THR A 312 1.26 -2.10 18.60
N ASP A 313 0.57 -3.02 19.29
CA ASP A 313 0.41 -2.99 20.74
C ASP A 313 1.72 -3.33 21.45
N LEU A 314 2.52 -4.27 20.90
CA LEU A 314 3.87 -4.56 21.36
C LEU A 314 4.78 -3.34 21.18
N LEU A 315 4.68 -2.66 20.03
CA LEU A 315 5.47 -1.46 19.72
C LEU A 315 5.15 -0.28 20.65
N LYS A 316 3.90 -0.14 21.11
CA LYS A 316 3.49 0.90 22.09
C LYS A 316 4.11 0.72 23.47
N LEU A 317 4.67 -0.45 23.79
CA LEU A 317 5.32 -0.66 25.08
C LEU A 317 6.64 0.13 25.19
N ASP A 318 7.23 0.55 24.06
CA ASP A 318 8.51 1.29 24.02
C ASP A 318 9.65 0.55 24.77
N LEU A 319 9.59 -0.78 24.76
CA LEU A 319 10.56 -1.67 25.42
C LEU A 319 11.52 -2.39 24.45
N ALA A 320 11.32 -2.24 23.15
CA ALA A 320 12.10 -2.90 22.11
C ALA A 320 12.81 -1.88 21.22
N ASP A 321 14.03 -2.17 20.81
CA ASP A 321 14.75 -1.37 19.83
C ASP A 321 14.25 -1.70 18.40
N VAL A 322 13.60 -0.72 17.77
CA VAL A 322 13.05 -0.84 16.41
C VAL A 322 14.11 -1.08 15.33
N ASN A 323 15.36 -0.70 15.61
CA ASN A 323 16.50 -0.88 14.71
C ASN A 323 17.32 -2.13 15.03
N HIS A 324 16.92 -2.92 16.02
CA HIS A 324 17.56 -4.18 16.34
C HIS A 324 17.56 -5.12 15.12
N ARG A 325 18.69 -5.79 14.88
CA ARG A 325 18.85 -6.73 13.78
C ARG A 325 18.69 -8.16 14.29
N ASN A 326 17.83 -8.93 13.63
CA ASN A 326 17.69 -10.36 13.91
C ASN A 326 18.95 -11.15 13.49
N PRO A 327 19.05 -12.46 13.79
CA PRO A 327 20.22 -13.28 13.43
C PRO A 327 20.55 -13.35 11.93
N ARG A 328 19.60 -12.98 11.05
CA ARG A 328 19.78 -12.90 9.60
C ARG A 328 20.22 -11.51 9.12
N GLY A 329 20.34 -10.55 10.03
CA GLY A 329 20.73 -9.16 9.75
C GLY A 329 19.58 -8.26 9.30
N TYR A 330 18.32 -8.69 9.45
CA TYR A 330 17.15 -7.87 9.11
C TYR A 330 16.71 -7.00 10.30
N THR A 331 16.45 -5.72 10.05
CA THR A 331 15.69 -4.85 10.96
C THR A 331 14.20 -5.22 10.87
N VAL A 332 13.40 -4.74 11.83
CA VAL A 332 11.95 -4.96 11.80
C VAL A 332 11.31 -4.28 10.58
N LEU A 333 11.86 -3.13 10.14
CA LEU A 333 11.40 -2.43 8.94
C LEU A 333 11.59 -3.25 7.66
N HIS A 334 12.71 -4.00 7.53
CA HIS A 334 12.89 -4.94 6.42
C HIS A 334 11.80 -6.02 6.40
N VAL A 335 11.47 -6.58 7.57
CA VAL A 335 10.41 -7.61 7.69
C VAL A 335 9.04 -7.03 7.34
N ALA A 336 8.73 -5.81 7.79
CA ALA A 336 7.48 -5.12 7.44
C ALA A 336 7.36 -4.84 5.94
N ALA A 337 8.47 -4.47 5.28
CA ALA A 337 8.54 -4.27 3.84
C ALA A 337 8.28 -5.57 3.06
N MET A 338 8.84 -6.70 3.50
CA MET A 338 8.56 -8.03 2.91
C MET A 338 7.08 -8.42 3.03
N ARG A 339 6.45 -8.08 4.16
CA ARG A 339 5.04 -8.39 4.41
C ARG A 339 4.06 -7.49 3.63
N LYS A 340 4.54 -6.38 3.04
CA LYS A 340 3.71 -5.38 2.34
C LYS A 340 2.59 -4.82 3.23
N GLU A 341 2.89 -4.46 4.48
CA GLU A 341 1.90 -3.89 5.41
C GLU A 341 2.20 -2.41 5.74
N PRO A 342 1.53 -1.44 5.07
CA PRO A 342 1.87 -0.03 5.19
C PRO A 342 1.62 0.54 6.59
N GLN A 343 0.62 0.01 7.30
CA GLN A 343 0.34 0.41 8.68
C GLN A 343 1.51 0.09 9.63
N LEU A 344 2.13 -1.09 9.46
CA LEU A 344 3.30 -1.48 10.26
C LEU A 344 4.51 -0.62 9.92
N ILE A 345 4.74 -0.34 8.63
CA ILE A 345 5.82 0.53 8.18
C ILE A 345 5.68 1.93 8.79
N LEU A 346 4.50 2.56 8.72
CA LEU A 346 4.25 3.86 9.34
C LEU A 346 4.50 3.85 10.85
N SER A 347 3.93 2.89 11.57
CA SER A 347 4.11 2.81 13.03
C SER A 347 5.59 2.62 13.42
N LEU A 348 6.36 1.85 12.64
CA LEU A 348 7.79 1.66 12.89
C LEU A 348 8.59 2.96 12.62
N LEU A 349 8.28 3.67 11.54
CA LEU A 349 8.91 4.95 11.21
C LEU A 349 8.60 6.03 12.27
N GLU A 350 7.36 6.12 12.74
CA GLU A 350 6.96 7.02 13.84
C GLU A 350 7.75 6.76 15.14
N LYS A 351 8.16 5.51 15.36
CA LYS A 351 8.98 5.09 16.51
C LYS A 351 10.49 5.21 16.26
N GLY A 352 10.91 5.78 15.12
CA GLY A 352 12.31 6.05 14.82
C GLY A 352 13.06 4.90 14.14
N ALA A 353 12.35 4.01 13.44
CA ALA A 353 12.99 3.02 12.57
C ALA A 353 13.73 3.73 11.42
N SER A 354 14.97 3.34 11.19
CA SER A 354 15.81 3.92 10.13
C SER A 354 15.55 3.25 8.79
N ALA A 355 15.06 4.02 7.81
CA ALA A 355 14.82 3.54 6.44
C ALA A 355 16.10 3.28 5.63
N SER A 356 17.22 3.88 6.05
CA SER A 356 18.53 3.79 5.37
C SER A 356 19.35 2.57 5.78
N GLU A 357 18.92 1.84 6.82
CA GLU A 357 19.57 0.60 7.21
C GLU A 357 19.52 -0.40 6.06
N ALA A 358 20.68 -1.00 5.76
CA ALA A 358 20.81 -2.01 4.73
C ALA A 358 20.97 -3.40 5.35
N THR A 359 20.42 -4.41 4.67
CA THR A 359 20.67 -5.82 4.99
C THR A 359 22.14 -6.20 4.74
N LEU A 360 22.54 -7.42 5.13
CA LEU A 360 23.86 -7.96 4.81
C LEU A 360 24.15 -8.02 3.30
N GLU A 361 23.10 -8.04 2.48
CA GLU A 361 23.17 -8.03 1.02
C GLU A 361 23.10 -6.61 0.43
N GLY A 362 23.12 -5.57 1.28
CA GLY A 362 23.07 -4.17 0.85
C GLY A 362 21.68 -3.69 0.43
N ARG A 363 20.61 -4.43 0.73
CA ARG A 363 19.24 -4.05 0.36
C ARG A 363 18.61 -3.20 1.46
N THR A 364 18.09 -2.02 1.11
CA THR A 364 17.31 -1.18 2.04
C THR A 364 15.86 -1.68 2.12
N ALA A 365 15.10 -1.21 3.12
CA ALA A 365 13.67 -1.49 3.22
C ALA A 365 12.90 -1.06 1.95
N LEU A 366 13.28 0.08 1.37
CA LEU A 366 12.70 0.56 0.12
C LEU A 366 12.94 -0.42 -1.03
N LEU A 367 14.18 -0.88 -1.22
CA LEU A 367 14.51 -1.81 -2.29
C LEU A 367 13.75 -3.14 -2.14
N ILE A 368 13.65 -3.64 -0.91
CA ILE A 368 12.85 -4.85 -0.61
C ILE A 368 11.37 -4.63 -0.97
N ALA A 369 10.78 -3.49 -0.60
CA ALA A 369 9.39 -3.18 -0.94
C ALA A 369 9.17 -3.08 -2.45
N LYS A 370 10.10 -2.45 -3.19
CA LYS A 370 10.04 -2.38 -4.66
C LYS A 370 10.15 -3.75 -5.31
N GLN A 371 11.08 -4.59 -4.85
CA GLN A 371 11.29 -5.94 -5.38
C GLN A 371 10.16 -6.90 -5.02
N ALA A 372 9.44 -6.65 -3.93
CA ALA A 372 8.26 -7.42 -3.55
C ALA A 372 7.01 -7.01 -4.34
N THR A 373 6.87 -5.74 -4.73
CA THR A 373 5.65 -5.16 -5.31
C THR A 373 5.63 -5.30 -6.83
N MET A 374 4.47 -5.65 -7.41
CA MET A 374 4.29 -5.75 -8.86
C MET A 374 4.34 -4.35 -9.50
N ALA A 375 5.04 -4.20 -10.64
CA ALA A 375 5.18 -2.90 -11.30
C ALA A 375 3.82 -2.31 -11.75
N VAL A 376 2.85 -3.16 -12.09
CA VAL A 376 1.49 -2.73 -12.46
C VAL A 376 0.78 -1.99 -11.32
N GLU A 377 1.08 -2.32 -10.05
CA GLU A 377 0.52 -1.62 -8.89
C GLU A 377 1.05 -0.20 -8.76
N CYS A 378 2.28 0.08 -9.23
CA CYS A 378 2.89 1.40 -9.13
C CYS A 378 2.50 2.33 -10.30
N ASN A 379 2.31 1.77 -11.51
CA ASN A 379 2.18 2.54 -12.75
C ASN A 379 0.73 2.91 -13.13
N ASN A 380 -0.26 2.12 -12.71
CA ASN A 380 -1.65 2.31 -13.09
C ASN A 380 -2.51 2.70 -11.89
N ILE A 381 -3.53 3.54 -12.11
CA ILE A 381 -4.70 3.67 -11.23
C ILE A 381 -5.85 2.93 -11.94
N PRO A 382 -5.99 1.60 -11.83
CA PRO A 382 -7.14 0.94 -12.43
C PRO A 382 -8.32 1.13 -11.49
N GLU A 383 -9.40 1.75 -11.97
CA GLU A 383 -10.70 1.83 -11.27
C GLU A 383 -11.30 0.45 -10.93
N GLN A 384 -10.65 -0.66 -11.32
CA GLN A 384 -11.16 -2.03 -11.20
C GLN A 384 -10.25 -3.02 -10.47
N CYS A 385 -9.11 -2.60 -9.90
CA CYS A 385 -8.27 -3.46 -9.08
C CYS A 385 -8.44 -3.14 -7.59
N LYS A 386 -9.32 -3.91 -6.90
CA LYS A 386 -9.30 -4.04 -5.43
C LYS A 386 -8.14 -4.93 -4.93
N HIS A 387 -7.06 -5.07 -5.70
CA HIS A 387 -5.82 -5.60 -5.14
C HIS A 387 -5.32 -4.62 -4.09
N SER A 388 -4.78 -5.15 -3.01
CA SER A 388 -4.31 -4.34 -1.90
C SER A 388 -3.23 -3.39 -2.41
N LEU A 389 -3.58 -2.12 -2.65
CA LEU A 389 -2.65 -1.00 -2.93
C LEU A 389 -1.59 -0.82 -1.82
N LYS A 390 -1.60 -1.70 -0.81
CA LYS A 390 -0.60 -1.85 0.23
C LYS A 390 0.82 -1.88 -0.33
N GLY A 391 1.12 -2.64 -1.39
CA GLY A 391 2.46 -2.70 -1.98
C GLY A 391 2.94 -1.33 -2.46
N ARG A 392 2.12 -0.69 -3.31
CA ARG A 392 2.31 0.70 -3.77
C ARG A 392 2.49 1.68 -2.60
N LEU A 393 1.60 1.64 -1.61
CA LEU A 393 1.66 2.51 -0.43
C LEU A 393 2.95 2.30 0.37
N CYS A 394 3.39 1.05 0.55
CA CYS A 394 4.66 0.74 1.22
C CYS A 394 5.85 1.38 0.49
N VAL A 395 5.88 1.26 -0.85
CA VAL A 395 6.92 1.90 -1.68
C VAL A 395 6.85 3.42 -1.53
N GLU A 396 5.67 4.03 -1.67
CA GLU A 396 5.52 5.49 -1.53
C GLU A 396 5.95 6.03 -0.17
N ILE A 397 5.57 5.36 0.92
CA ILE A 397 5.97 5.73 2.29
C ILE A 397 7.49 5.68 2.43
N LEU A 398 8.11 4.58 2.00
CA LEU A 398 9.55 4.39 2.13
C LEU A 398 10.35 5.30 1.18
N GLU A 399 9.82 5.64 0.00
CA GLU A 399 10.44 6.62 -0.90
C GLU A 399 10.41 8.04 -0.33
N GLN A 400 9.33 8.41 0.39
CA GLN A 400 9.27 9.69 1.07
C GLN A 400 10.33 9.80 2.16
N GLU A 401 10.57 8.72 2.90
CA GLU A 401 11.63 8.66 3.92
C GLU A 401 13.04 8.60 3.32
N ASP A 402 13.23 7.93 2.18
CA ASP A 402 14.53 7.87 1.49
C ASP A 402 14.92 9.24 0.88
N LYS A 403 13.93 10.00 0.39
CA LYS A 403 14.11 11.40 -0.07
C LYS A 403 14.33 12.38 1.07
N ARG A 404 13.87 12.05 2.29
CA ARG A 404 14.23 12.77 3.52
C ARG A 404 15.63 12.30 3.91
N GLU A 405 16.66 12.83 3.25
CA GLU A 405 18.05 12.53 3.63
C GLU A 405 18.23 12.65 5.16
N PRO A 406 18.99 11.74 5.79
CA PRO A 406 19.33 11.88 7.20
C PRO A 406 20.14 13.15 7.35
N ILE A 407 19.53 14.18 7.97
CA ILE A 407 20.21 15.44 8.26
C ILE A 407 21.52 15.11 8.98
N PRO A 408 22.69 15.42 8.37
CA PRO A 408 23.97 15.23 9.04
C PRO A 408 23.92 15.98 10.36
N ARG A 409 24.51 15.40 11.41
CA ARG A 409 24.45 15.91 12.79
C ARG A 409 25.10 17.29 13.02
N ASP A 410 25.41 18.02 11.96
CA ASP A 410 25.87 19.40 11.94
C ASP A 410 24.98 20.22 11.00
N VAL A 411 24.01 20.94 11.58
CA VAL A 411 23.03 21.77 10.86
C VAL A 411 23.75 22.90 10.12
N PRO A 412 23.67 22.99 8.77
CA PRO A 412 24.11 24.18 8.05
C PRO A 412 23.19 25.36 8.40
N PRO A 413 23.72 26.59 8.56
CA PRO A 413 22.95 27.76 8.99
C PRO A 413 21.78 28.16 8.07
N SER A 414 21.62 27.56 6.90
CA SER A 414 20.49 27.80 5.98
C SER A 414 19.15 27.21 6.46
N PHE A 415 19.15 26.11 7.23
CA PHE A 415 17.91 25.49 7.73
C PHE A 415 17.34 26.18 8.97
N ALA A 416 18.19 26.77 9.81
CA ALA A 416 17.74 27.62 10.91
C ALA A 416 17.05 28.89 10.38
N VAL A 417 17.58 29.46 9.30
CA VAL A 417 17.01 30.63 8.61
C VAL A 417 15.62 30.30 8.03
N ALA A 418 15.46 29.14 7.38
CA ALA A 418 14.16 28.73 6.83
C ALA A 418 13.12 28.45 7.95
N ALA A 419 13.54 27.86 9.07
CA ALA A 419 12.66 27.62 10.22
C ALA A 419 12.26 28.94 10.91
N ASP A 420 13.16 29.91 11.01
CA ASP A 420 12.86 31.22 11.58
C ASP A 420 12.02 32.07 10.63
N GLU A 421 12.23 31.99 9.31
CA GLU A 421 11.36 32.62 8.29
C GLU A 421 9.92 32.06 8.34
N LEU A 422 9.77 30.75 8.54
CA LEU A 422 8.46 30.11 8.72
C LEU A 422 7.77 30.49 10.04
N LYS A 423 8.53 30.70 11.12
CA LYS A 423 7.97 31.22 12.38
C LYS A 423 7.53 32.68 12.24
N MET A 424 8.35 33.51 11.59
CA MET A 424 8.04 34.93 11.38
C MET A 424 6.80 35.10 10.50
N THR A 425 6.66 34.31 9.45
CA THR A 425 5.47 34.33 8.58
C THR A 425 4.22 33.83 9.31
N LEU A 426 4.34 32.82 10.16
CA LEU A 426 3.21 32.33 10.95
C LEU A 426 2.73 33.38 11.97
N LEU A 427 3.66 34.03 12.66
CA LEU A 427 3.38 35.11 13.62
C LEU A 427 2.75 36.34 12.93
N ASP A 428 3.25 36.72 11.76
CA ASP A 428 2.70 37.83 10.97
C ASP A 428 1.23 37.56 10.58
N LEU A 429 0.96 36.36 10.07
CA LEU A 429 -0.39 35.98 9.65
C LEU A 429 -1.37 35.88 10.84
N GLU A 430 -0.93 35.38 12.00
CA GLU A 430 -1.78 35.36 13.21
C GLU A 430 -2.10 36.77 13.70
N ASN A 431 -1.10 37.66 13.76
CA ASN A 431 -1.30 39.05 14.17
C ASN A 431 -2.23 39.80 13.21
N ARG A 432 -2.10 39.55 11.90
CA ARG A 432 -2.97 40.15 10.89
C ARG A 432 -4.41 39.68 11.01
N VAL A 433 -4.64 38.39 11.21
CA VAL A 433 -6.00 37.84 11.38
C VAL A 433 -6.61 38.33 12.70
N ALA A 434 -5.82 38.42 13.78
CA ALA A 434 -6.27 39.00 15.06
C ALA A 434 -6.62 40.50 14.93
N LEU A 435 -5.85 41.26 14.15
CA LEU A 435 -6.16 42.66 13.85
C LEU A 435 -7.45 42.79 13.02
N ALA A 436 -7.63 41.91 12.02
CA ALA A 436 -8.85 41.84 11.22
C ALA A 436 -10.08 41.52 12.07
N GLN A 437 -9.98 40.61 13.05
CA GLN A 437 -11.07 40.32 13.99
C GLN A 437 -11.47 41.52 14.85
N ARG A 438 -10.50 42.34 15.26
CA ARG A 438 -10.76 43.55 16.08
C ARG A 438 -11.41 44.67 15.28
N LEU A 439 -11.06 44.79 14.00
CA LEU A 439 -11.53 45.86 13.13
C LEU A 439 -12.82 45.47 12.36
N PHE A 440 -12.97 44.20 12.00
CA PHE A 440 -14.07 43.63 11.21
C PHE A 440 -14.51 42.25 11.76
N PRO A 441 -15.19 42.22 12.92
CA PRO A 441 -15.44 40.97 13.65
C PRO A 441 -16.30 39.99 12.86
N THR A 442 -17.32 40.48 12.15
CA THR A 442 -18.29 39.66 11.42
C THR A 442 -17.70 39.05 10.15
N GLU A 443 -16.94 39.83 9.39
CA GLU A 443 -16.33 39.46 8.12
C GLU A 443 -15.12 38.55 8.34
N ALA A 444 -14.29 38.87 9.35
CA ALA A 444 -13.18 38.01 9.75
C ALA A 444 -13.68 36.66 10.27
N GLN A 445 -14.77 36.64 11.04
CA GLN A 445 -15.35 35.39 11.53
C GLN A 445 -15.88 34.52 10.38
N ALA A 446 -16.53 35.11 9.37
CA ALA A 446 -16.98 34.38 8.18
C ALA A 446 -15.80 33.82 7.37
N ALA A 447 -14.74 34.60 7.16
CA ALA A 447 -13.54 34.16 6.45
C ALA A 447 -12.81 33.03 7.19
N MET A 448 -12.75 33.09 8.53
CA MET A 448 -12.16 32.05 9.37
C MET A 448 -12.98 30.75 9.37
N GLU A 449 -14.30 30.83 9.27
CA GLU A 449 -15.17 29.66 9.17
C GLU A 449 -15.03 28.96 7.81
N ILE A 450 -14.90 29.73 6.72
CA ILE A 450 -14.61 29.19 5.36
C ILE A 450 -13.20 28.58 5.28
N ALA A 451 -12.27 29.10 6.08
CA ALA A 451 -10.90 28.60 6.17
C ALA A 451 -10.69 27.49 7.22
N GLU A 452 -11.74 27.04 7.91
CA GLU A 452 -11.72 25.97 8.92
C GLU A 452 -10.77 26.23 10.11
N MET A 453 -10.61 27.49 10.51
CA MET A 453 -9.65 27.91 11.55
C MET A 453 -9.91 27.28 12.94
N LYS A 454 -11.17 26.94 13.28
CA LYS A 454 -11.57 26.41 14.61
C LYS A 454 -10.98 25.03 14.95
N GLY A 455 -10.47 24.29 13.96
CA GLY A 455 -9.86 22.96 14.15
C GLY A 455 -8.33 22.97 14.27
N THR A 456 -7.69 24.13 14.33
CA THR A 456 -6.22 24.27 14.28
C THR A 456 -5.66 24.87 15.57
N CYS A 457 -4.48 24.41 16.01
CA CYS A 457 -3.82 24.92 17.22
C CYS A 457 -3.26 26.34 17.01
N GLU A 458 -3.67 27.28 17.87
CA GLU A 458 -3.13 28.64 17.94
C GLU A 458 -1.65 28.64 18.31
N PHE A 459 -0.86 29.48 17.64
CA PHE A 459 0.58 29.59 17.92
C PHE A 459 0.84 30.65 18.99
N ILE A 460 1.18 30.20 20.21
CA ILE A 460 1.48 31.10 21.31
C ILE A 460 3.00 31.22 21.50
N VAL A 461 3.51 32.45 21.47
CA VAL A 461 4.94 32.81 21.54
C VAL A 461 5.65 32.35 22.83
N THR A 462 4.92 31.91 23.88
CA THR A 462 5.49 31.41 25.15
C THR A 462 6.26 30.08 25.04
N SER A 463 6.39 29.50 23.84
CA SER A 463 7.26 28.33 23.60
C SER A 463 8.76 28.69 23.51
N LEU A 464 9.11 29.97 23.65
CA LEU A 464 10.47 30.50 23.60
C LEU A 464 10.72 31.42 24.79
N GLU A 465 11.36 30.91 25.84
CA GLU A 465 12.13 31.75 26.76
C GLU A 465 13.57 31.23 26.81
N PRO A 466 14.58 32.06 26.50
CA PRO A 466 15.94 31.84 26.94
C PRO A 466 16.07 32.30 28.39
N ASP A 467 16.18 31.32 29.27
CA ASP A 467 16.44 31.47 30.70
C ASP A 467 17.74 32.26 30.97
N ARG A 468 17.63 33.55 31.32
CA ARG A 468 18.59 34.25 32.19
C ARG A 468 17.89 35.38 32.95
N LEU A 469 17.49 35.10 34.21
CA LEU A 469 18.08 35.70 35.41
C LEU A 469 17.32 35.26 36.68
N THR A 470 18.11 34.66 37.59
CA THR A 470 17.90 34.51 39.05
C THR A 470 16.87 33.48 39.57
N GLY A 471 17.42 32.37 40.09
CA GLY A 471 17.04 31.88 41.42
C GLY A 471 16.21 30.58 41.52
N THR A 472 16.88 29.51 41.95
CA THR A 472 16.37 28.38 42.76
C THR A 472 15.54 27.24 42.09
N LYS A 473 16.24 26.10 41.91
CA LYS A 473 15.82 24.67 42.06
C LYS A 473 14.37 24.26 41.70
N ARG A 474 14.23 23.53 40.57
CA ARG A 474 13.81 22.10 40.43
C ARG A 474 13.42 21.80 38.96
N THR A 475 13.38 20.50 38.62
CA THR A 475 12.54 19.81 37.61
C THR A 475 13.12 19.42 36.22
N SER A 476 12.91 18.13 35.91
CA SER A 476 12.77 17.44 34.60
C SER A 476 13.88 17.47 33.53
N PRO A 477 14.22 16.33 32.89
CA PRO A 477 15.07 16.30 31.70
C PRO A 477 14.34 16.94 30.52
N GLY A 478 14.86 18.08 30.05
CA GLY A 478 14.30 18.85 28.95
C GLY A 478 14.39 18.11 27.62
N VAL A 479 13.22 17.75 27.08
CA VAL A 479 13.04 17.46 25.67
C VAL A 479 13.32 18.75 24.91
N LYS A 480 14.47 18.84 24.25
CA LYS A 480 14.71 19.86 23.23
C LYS A 480 13.72 19.60 22.09
N ILE A 481 12.60 20.31 22.10
CA ILE A 481 11.65 20.31 20.99
C ILE A 481 12.39 20.91 19.80
N ALA A 482 12.71 20.06 18.81
CA ALA A 482 13.40 20.47 17.60
C ALA A 482 12.47 21.36 16.74
N PRO A 483 13.01 22.32 15.96
CA PRO A 483 12.24 23.20 15.07
C PRO A 483 11.27 22.47 14.12
N PHE A 484 11.52 21.19 13.86
CA PHE A 484 10.69 20.32 13.02
C PHE A 484 9.32 19.98 13.61
N ARG A 485 9.15 19.94 14.95
CA ARG A 485 7.83 19.70 15.54
C ARG A 485 6.86 20.85 15.31
N ILE A 486 7.37 22.09 15.30
CA ILE A 486 6.57 23.29 15.00
C ILE A 486 6.08 23.26 13.54
N LEU A 487 6.91 22.75 12.63
CA LEU A 487 6.58 22.68 11.21
C LEU A 487 5.45 21.69 10.92
N GLU A 488 5.49 20.49 11.52
CA GLU A 488 4.47 19.47 11.30
C GLU A 488 3.16 19.79 12.04
N GLU A 489 3.24 20.37 13.24
CA GLU A 489 2.08 20.71 14.07
C GLU A 489 1.31 21.96 13.58
N HIS A 490 2.00 22.96 13.02
CA HIS A 490 1.38 24.23 12.60
C HIS A 490 1.28 24.43 11.08
N GLN A 491 1.64 23.45 10.24
CA GLN A 491 1.40 23.50 8.78
C GLN A 491 -0.07 23.69 8.43
N SER A 492 -0.97 22.98 9.12
CA SER A 492 -2.41 23.11 8.95
C SER A 492 -2.90 24.51 9.38
N ARG A 493 -2.31 25.08 10.44
CA ARG A 493 -2.60 26.43 10.93
C ARG A 493 -2.13 27.50 9.95
N LEU A 494 -0.91 27.38 9.41
CA LEU A 494 -0.35 28.28 8.40
C LEU A 494 -1.20 28.30 7.13
N LYS A 495 -1.62 27.12 6.65
CA LYS A 495 -2.49 26.98 5.47
C LYS A 495 -3.85 27.63 5.69
N ALA A 496 -4.45 27.45 6.87
CA ALA A 496 -5.73 28.06 7.23
C ALA A 496 -5.63 29.59 7.38
N LEU A 497 -4.57 30.10 8.01
CA LEU A 497 -4.30 31.54 8.14
C LEU A 497 -4.07 32.20 6.77
N SER A 498 -3.24 31.61 5.93
CA SER A 498 -2.98 32.11 4.56
C SER A 498 -4.27 32.15 3.74
N LYS A 499 -5.10 31.10 3.82
CA LYS A 499 -6.40 31.03 3.13
C LYS A 499 -7.37 32.10 3.65
N THR A 500 -7.37 32.38 4.96
CA THR A 500 -8.19 33.43 5.59
C THR A 500 -7.79 34.82 5.08
N VAL A 501 -6.49 35.12 5.06
CA VAL A 501 -5.95 36.40 4.57
C VAL A 501 -6.22 36.58 3.08
N GLU A 502 -6.10 35.51 2.29
CA GLU A 502 -6.39 35.55 0.85
C GLU A 502 -7.88 35.81 0.55
N LEU A 503 -8.79 35.17 1.28
CA LEU A 503 -10.23 35.46 1.18
C LEU A 503 -10.53 36.93 1.52
N GLY A 504 -9.88 37.47 2.57
CA GLY A 504 -9.97 38.89 2.91
C GLY A 504 -9.48 39.81 1.78
N LYS A 505 -8.34 39.48 1.14
CA LYS A 505 -7.82 40.23 -0.03
C LYS A 505 -8.74 40.19 -1.24
N ARG A 506 -9.41 39.06 -1.48
CA ARG A 506 -10.30 38.86 -2.63
C ARG A 506 -11.64 39.59 -2.46
N HIS A 507 -12.20 39.60 -1.25
CA HIS A 507 -13.50 40.20 -0.99
C HIS A 507 -13.40 41.67 -0.54
N PHE A 508 -12.33 42.07 0.13
CA PHE A 508 -12.14 43.45 0.63
C PHE A 508 -10.72 43.94 0.32
N PRO A 509 -10.40 44.19 -0.96
CA PRO A 509 -9.04 44.51 -1.39
C PRO A 509 -8.52 45.82 -0.80
N ARG A 510 -9.36 46.85 -0.66
CA ARG A 510 -8.94 48.14 -0.08
C ARG A 510 -8.76 48.03 1.43
N CYS A 511 -9.66 47.34 2.14
CA CYS A 511 -9.48 47.06 3.57
C CYS A 511 -8.22 46.25 3.83
N SER A 512 -7.92 45.26 2.98
CA SER A 512 -6.73 44.43 3.11
C SER A 512 -5.44 45.20 2.83
N ALA A 513 -5.45 46.15 1.89
CA ALA A 513 -4.34 47.06 1.64
C ALA A 513 -4.06 48.00 2.83
N VAL A 514 -5.12 48.47 3.52
CA VAL A 514 -4.96 49.24 4.76
C VAL A 514 -4.39 48.38 5.88
N LEU A 515 -4.82 47.11 6.02
CA LEU A 515 -4.24 46.16 6.96
C LEU A 515 -2.76 45.88 6.65
N ASP A 516 -2.40 45.68 5.37
CA ASP A 516 -1.01 45.54 4.92
C ASP A 516 -0.16 46.76 5.29
N GLN A 517 -0.72 47.97 5.15
CA GLN A 517 -0.03 49.20 5.52
C GLN A 517 0.16 49.34 7.03
N ILE A 518 -0.78 48.86 7.85
CA ILE A 518 -0.67 48.84 9.31
C ILE A 518 0.36 47.80 9.78
N MET A 519 0.45 46.65 9.11
CA MET A 519 1.41 45.58 9.42
C MET A 519 2.85 45.93 9.01
N ASN A 520 3.04 46.69 7.92
CA ASN A 520 4.36 47.04 7.37
C ASN A 520 5.02 48.28 8.00
N CYS A 521 4.27 49.11 8.73
CA CYS A 521 4.86 50.23 9.45
C CYS A 521 5.53 49.73 10.74
N GLU A 522 6.69 50.29 11.08
CA GLU A 522 7.28 50.26 12.43
C GLU A 522 6.38 50.94 13.50
N ASP A 523 5.06 51.04 13.28
CA ASP A 523 4.06 51.77 14.06
C ASP A 523 3.19 50.85 14.96
N LEU A 524 3.32 49.52 14.91
CA LEU A 524 2.68 48.64 15.92
C LEU A 524 3.15 48.99 17.35
N THR A 525 4.37 49.50 17.49
CA THR A 525 4.92 50.09 18.72
C THR A 525 4.33 51.47 19.05
N GLN A 526 3.81 52.22 18.08
CA GLN A 526 3.09 53.47 18.32
C GLN A 526 1.64 53.24 18.79
N LEU A 527 1.02 52.08 18.51
CA LEU A 527 -0.31 51.74 19.03
C LEU A 527 -0.28 50.92 20.32
N ALA A 528 0.86 50.32 20.68
CA ALA A 528 1.06 49.63 21.96
C ALA A 528 1.16 50.66 23.12
N CYS A 529 0.29 50.54 24.12
CA CYS A 529 0.37 51.33 25.35
C CYS A 529 1.40 50.70 26.29
N GLY A 530 2.49 51.41 26.59
CA GLY A 530 3.41 51.06 27.67
C GLY A 530 3.04 51.80 28.95
N GLU A 531 3.37 51.24 30.12
CA GLU A 531 3.05 51.83 31.43
C GLU A 531 3.67 53.23 31.64
N ASP A 532 4.69 53.61 30.84
CA ASP A 532 5.44 54.88 30.92
C ASP A 532 5.12 55.91 29.80
N ASP A 533 3.93 55.90 29.19
CA ASP A 533 3.57 56.89 28.15
C ASP A 533 3.21 58.27 28.73
N THR A 534 3.86 59.35 28.27
CA THR A 534 3.50 60.75 28.59
C THR A 534 2.12 61.15 28.04
N ALA A 535 1.44 62.11 28.70
CA ALA A 535 0.08 62.53 28.35
C ALA A 535 -0.08 63.02 26.88
N GLU A 536 0.94 63.69 26.33
CA GLU A 536 0.96 64.11 24.91
C GLU A 536 1.08 62.93 23.95
N LYS A 537 1.91 61.92 24.28
CA LYS A 537 2.02 60.70 23.46
C LYS A 537 0.69 59.94 23.44
N ARG A 538 -0.02 59.84 24.56
CA ARG A 538 -1.36 59.21 24.60
C ARG A 538 -2.38 59.92 23.72
N LEU A 539 -2.32 61.25 23.65
CA LEU A 539 -3.22 62.03 22.79
C LEU A 539 -2.90 61.83 21.30
N GLN A 540 -1.61 61.83 20.92
CA GLN A 540 -1.16 61.55 19.56
C GLN A 540 -1.51 60.12 19.12
N LYS A 541 -1.33 59.12 19.98
CA LYS A 541 -1.75 57.73 19.72
C LYS A 541 -3.26 57.62 19.50
N LYS A 542 -4.07 58.33 20.30
CA LYS A 542 -5.53 58.37 20.15
C LYS A 542 -5.95 59.05 18.83
N GLN A 543 -5.29 60.13 18.43
CA GLN A 543 -5.54 60.78 17.14
C GLN A 543 -5.20 59.85 15.98
N ARG A 544 -4.04 59.18 16.02
CA ARG A 544 -3.62 58.23 15.00
C ARG A 544 -4.57 57.03 14.88
N TYR A 545 -5.07 56.51 16.00
CA TYR A 545 -6.09 55.46 16.00
C TYR A 545 -7.39 55.92 15.32
N MET A 546 -7.83 57.16 15.56
CA MET A 546 -9.03 57.71 14.94
C MET A 546 -8.85 57.93 13.43
N GLU A 547 -7.67 58.37 12.98
CA GLU A 547 -7.33 58.51 11.55
C GLU A 547 -7.34 57.16 10.83
N ILE A 548 -6.75 56.13 11.44
CA ILE A 548 -6.77 54.76 10.91
C ILE A 548 -8.21 54.26 10.84
N GLN A 549 -9.02 54.48 11.88
CA GLN A 549 -10.41 54.05 11.91
C GLN A 549 -11.27 54.74 10.84
N ASP A 550 -11.02 56.02 10.53
CA ASP A 550 -11.73 56.76 9.49
C ASP A 550 -11.34 56.29 8.08
N THR A 551 -10.04 56.10 7.84
CA THR A 551 -9.49 55.55 6.60
C THR A 551 -10.05 54.16 6.31
N LEU A 552 -10.17 53.34 7.35
CA LEU A 552 -10.68 51.97 7.27
C LEU A 552 -12.20 51.92 7.02
N LYS A 553 -12.98 52.80 7.65
CA LYS A 553 -14.43 52.95 7.38
C LYS A 553 -14.69 53.39 5.94
N LYS A 554 -13.86 54.30 5.43
CA LYS A 554 -13.93 54.74 4.04
C LYS A 554 -13.62 53.59 3.07
N ALA A 555 -12.52 52.87 3.29
CA ALA A 555 -12.13 51.70 2.48
C ALA A 555 -13.23 50.61 2.49
N PHE A 556 -13.85 50.34 3.64
CA PHE A 556 -14.94 49.37 3.76
C PHE A 556 -16.22 49.80 3.04
N SER A 557 -16.56 51.08 3.09
CA SER A 557 -17.70 51.61 2.33
C SER A 557 -17.48 51.53 0.82
N GLU A 558 -16.25 51.74 0.36
CA GLU A 558 -15.86 51.62 -1.04
C GLU A 558 -15.87 50.16 -1.51
N ASP A 559 -15.29 49.22 -0.74
CA ASP A 559 -15.29 47.79 -1.07
C ASP A 559 -16.72 47.22 -1.15
N ASN A 560 -17.63 47.63 -0.25
CA ASN A 560 -19.03 47.18 -0.28
C ASN A 560 -19.84 47.74 -1.46
N LEU A 561 -19.57 48.99 -1.88
CA LEU A 561 -20.21 49.59 -3.06
C LEU A 561 -19.79 48.87 -4.35
N GLU A 562 -18.55 48.40 -4.42
CA GLU A 562 -18.00 47.70 -5.59
C GLU A 562 -18.52 46.25 -5.67
N LEU A 563 -18.61 45.54 -4.53
CA LEU A 563 -19.27 44.22 -4.39
C LEU A 563 -20.77 44.26 -4.72
N GLY A 564 -21.46 45.35 -4.38
CA GLY A 564 -22.87 45.56 -4.73
C GLY A 564 -23.10 45.78 -6.23
N ASN A 565 -22.14 46.43 -6.91
CA ASN A 565 -22.21 46.65 -8.36
C ASN A 565 -21.84 45.40 -9.17
N SER A 566 -20.96 44.53 -8.66
CA SER A 566 -20.65 43.24 -9.30
C SER A 566 -21.81 42.24 -9.21
N SER A 567 -22.58 42.25 -8.11
CA SER A 567 -23.75 41.37 -7.96
C SER A 567 -24.97 41.82 -8.79
N LEU A 568 -25.04 43.10 -9.19
CA LEU A 568 -26.06 43.63 -10.11
C LEU A 568 -25.76 43.33 -11.59
N THR A 569 -24.51 43.07 -11.96
CA THR A 569 -24.12 42.77 -13.36
C THR A 569 -24.29 41.30 -13.74
N ASP A 570 -24.28 40.38 -12.76
CA ASP A 570 -24.49 38.94 -12.99
C ASP A 570 -25.97 38.51 -13.07
N SER A 571 -26.92 39.42 -12.84
CA SER A 571 -28.36 39.10 -12.77
C SER A 571 -29.15 39.31 -14.09
N THR A 572 -28.50 39.66 -15.19
CA THR A 572 -29.17 39.91 -16.49
C THR A 572 -28.60 39.10 -17.65
N SER A 573 -28.68 37.77 -17.60
CA SER A 573 -28.72 36.95 -18.82
C SER A 573 -29.08 35.49 -18.55
N SER A 574 -30.37 35.15 -18.61
CA SER A 574 -30.83 33.87 -19.20
C SER A 574 -32.35 33.75 -19.12
N THR A 575 -33.02 34.23 -20.16
CA THR A 575 -34.38 33.86 -20.53
C THR A 575 -34.38 32.51 -21.23
N SER A 576 -35.09 31.52 -20.69
CA SER A 576 -35.58 30.38 -21.50
C SER A 576 -36.95 29.92 -21.00
N LYS A 577 -37.93 30.01 -21.90
CA LYS A 577 -39.33 29.59 -21.75
C LYS A 577 -39.42 28.06 -21.61
N SER A 578 -40.27 27.57 -20.71
CA SER A 578 -41.13 26.42 -21.00
C SER A 578 -42.38 26.42 -20.10
N THR A 579 -43.51 26.22 -20.76
CA THR A 579 -44.90 26.22 -20.29
C THR A 579 -45.31 24.97 -19.50
N GLY A 580 -46.18 25.16 -18.50
CA GLY A 580 -47.31 24.25 -18.23
C GLY A 580 -47.30 23.47 -16.92
N GLY A 581 -48.34 23.66 -16.08
CA GLY A 581 -48.74 22.63 -15.10
C GLY A 581 -49.27 23.06 -13.72
N LYS A 582 -50.45 23.69 -13.68
CA LYS A 582 -51.53 23.64 -12.65
C LYS A 582 -51.23 23.28 -11.17
N ARG A 583 -51.70 24.20 -10.28
CA ARG A 583 -52.58 24.05 -9.07
C ARG A 583 -52.14 23.06 -7.96
N SER A 584 -52.27 23.32 -6.65
CA SER A 584 -53.34 24.04 -5.94
C SER A 584 -52.94 24.46 -4.52
N ASN A 585 -53.43 25.64 -4.12
CA ASN A 585 -53.60 26.07 -2.73
C ASN A 585 -54.32 25.02 -1.85
N ARG A 586 -53.83 24.81 -0.63
CA ARG A 586 -54.71 24.55 0.52
C ARG A 586 -54.21 25.27 1.77
N LYS A 587 -55.03 26.26 2.15
CA LYS A 587 -55.03 27.07 3.36
C LYS A 587 -55.19 26.21 4.63
N LEU A 588 -54.59 26.71 5.72
CA LEU A 588 -55.11 26.93 7.10
C LEU A 588 -55.81 25.72 7.78
N SER A 589 -55.62 25.42 9.05
CA SER A 589 -55.18 26.21 10.20
C SER A 589 -55.09 25.26 11.39
N HIS A 590 -54.20 25.58 12.32
CA HIS A 590 -54.24 25.10 13.69
C HIS A 590 -55.60 25.31 14.37
N ARG A 591 -56.03 24.32 15.16
CA ARG A 591 -56.58 24.56 16.50
C ARG A 591 -56.27 23.38 17.42
N ARG A 592 -55.49 23.67 18.48
CA ARG A 592 -55.39 23.04 19.81
C ARG A 592 -55.54 21.50 19.85
N ARG A 593 -54.55 20.77 20.34
CA ARG A 593 -54.00 20.88 21.70
C ARG A 593 -52.61 20.26 21.77
#